data_AF-A0A7C5MJT6-F1
#
_entry.id   AF-A0A7C5MJT6-F1
#
_cell.length_a   1.000
_cell.length_b   1.000
_cell.length_c   1.000
_cell.angle_alpha   90.00
_cell.angle_beta   90.00
_cell.angle_gamma   90.00
#
_symmetry.space_group_name_H-M   'P 1'
#
loop_
_entity.id
_entity.type
_entity.pdbx_description
1 polymer ?
#
loop_
_entity_poly.entity_id
_entity_poly.type
_entity_poly.pdbx_seq_one_letter_code
_entity_poly.pdbx_strand_id
1 'polypeptide(L)'
;MIRKLLTTVIAFLILNCGYALRATTSGVQSSASLQNTGCDRACLQGFVTQYIEAMLAHRPELLPLAPGARFTEDCNELKLGEGLWKGISRFRDYRRDIIDVRQGGAVSDLVAEEGSEPV
;
A
#
# COMPACT_ATOMS: atom_id res chain seq x y z
N MET A 1 23.27 -46.04 41.26
CA MET A 1 22.05 -45.85 40.42
C MET A 1 21.05 -44.88 41.08
N ILE A 2 21.47 -43.68 41.52
CA ILE A 2 20.57 -42.70 42.19
C ILE A 2 20.72 -41.26 41.65
N ARG A 3 21.73 -40.98 40.83
CA ARG A 3 21.99 -39.62 40.29
C ARG A 3 21.37 -39.32 38.92
N LYS A 4 20.77 -40.30 38.25
CA LYS A 4 20.12 -40.13 36.93
C LYS A 4 18.59 -39.96 37.03
N LEU A 5 18.02 -40.13 38.22
CA LEU A 5 16.56 -40.08 38.42
C LEU A 5 16.03 -38.65 38.68
N LEU A 6 16.92 -37.72 39.08
CA LEU A 6 16.52 -36.35 39.43
C LEU A 6 16.44 -35.41 38.21
N THR A 7 17.20 -35.69 37.14
CA THR A 7 17.25 -34.84 35.94
C THR A 7 16.11 -35.10 34.96
N THR A 8 15.42 -36.26 35.05
CA THR A 8 14.36 -36.63 34.10
C THR A 8 12.95 -36.26 34.58
N VAL A 9 12.73 -36.06 35.88
CA VAL A 9 11.41 -35.63 36.40
C VAL A 9 11.13 -34.14 36.13
N ILE A 10 12.17 -33.31 36.01
CA ILE A 10 12.03 -31.89 35.64
C ILE A 10 11.62 -31.71 34.16
N ALA A 11 11.89 -32.70 33.30
CA ALA A 11 11.59 -32.62 31.88
C ALA A 11 10.16 -33.08 31.49
N PHE A 12 9.37 -33.61 32.43
CA PHE A 12 8.01 -34.11 32.14
C PHE A 12 6.89 -33.43 32.93
N LEU A 13 7.19 -32.53 33.87
CA LEU A 13 6.22 -31.74 34.64
C LEU A 13 6.14 -30.26 34.25
N ILE A 14 6.68 -29.89 33.08
CA ILE A 14 6.44 -28.58 32.44
C ILE A 14 5.89 -28.80 31.02
N LEU A 15 5.14 -29.88 30.81
CA LEU A 15 4.56 -30.19 29.50
C LEU A 15 3.06 -29.91 29.39
N ASN A 16 2.27 -29.69 30.46
CA ASN A 16 0.81 -29.51 30.31
C ASN A 16 0.15 -28.67 31.42
N CYS A 17 0.58 -27.42 31.60
CA CYS A 17 -0.22 -26.41 32.32
C CYS A 17 0.13 -24.98 31.87
N GLY A 18 0.16 -24.75 30.56
CA GLY A 18 0.34 -23.43 29.94
C GLY A 18 -0.60 -23.14 28.76
N TYR A 19 -1.52 -24.06 28.44
CA TYR A 19 -2.56 -23.86 27.43
C TYR A 19 -3.80 -23.19 28.04
N ALA A 20 -3.63 -22.05 28.70
CA ALA A 20 -4.76 -21.20 29.10
C ALA A 20 -4.32 -19.76 29.37
N LEU A 21 -3.84 -19.09 28.32
CA LEU A 21 -4.26 -17.73 28.08
C LEU A 21 -4.21 -17.48 26.57
N ARG A 22 -5.15 -18.10 25.84
CA ARG A 22 -5.62 -17.43 24.63
C ARG A 22 -6.28 -16.15 25.14
N ALA A 23 -5.49 -15.07 25.21
CA ALA A 23 -6.04 -13.75 25.04
C ALA A 23 -6.79 -13.83 23.71
N THR A 24 -8.10 -14.05 23.78
CA THR A 24 -9.01 -13.70 22.70
C THR A 24 -8.85 -12.20 22.57
N THR A 25 -7.84 -11.77 21.83
CA THR A 25 -7.89 -10.48 21.16
C THR A 25 -9.11 -10.62 20.27
N SER A 26 -10.25 -10.14 20.76
CA SER A 26 -11.36 -9.77 19.91
C SER A 26 -10.73 -8.90 18.84
N GLY A 27 -10.43 -9.49 17.69
CA GLY A 27 -10.17 -8.71 16.49
C GLY A 27 -11.40 -7.86 16.39
N VAL A 28 -11.25 -6.57 16.68
CA VAL A 28 -12.31 -5.59 16.49
C VAL A 28 -12.74 -5.81 15.07
N GLN A 29 -13.92 -6.42 14.91
CA GLN A 29 -14.62 -6.42 13.65
C GLN A 29 -14.78 -4.94 13.39
N SER A 30 -13.92 -4.40 12.53
CA SER A 30 -14.15 -3.10 11.96
C SER A 30 -15.45 -3.31 11.20
N SER A 31 -16.56 -2.97 11.85
CA SER A 31 -17.80 -2.68 11.17
C SER A 31 -17.40 -1.53 10.25
N ALA A 32 -16.97 -1.91 9.03
CA ALA A 32 -16.94 -1.04 7.89
C ALA A 32 -18.38 -0.58 7.76
N SER A 33 -18.69 0.48 8.49
CA SER A 33 -19.88 1.26 8.33
C SER A 33 -19.95 1.52 6.83
N LEU A 34 -21.07 1.15 6.21
CA LEU A 34 -21.40 1.54 4.84
C LEU A 34 -21.46 3.08 4.81
N GLN A 35 -20.30 3.72 4.78
CA GLN A 35 -20.12 5.16 4.80
C GLN A 35 -19.75 5.53 3.38
N ASN A 36 -20.78 6.00 2.67
CA ASN A 36 -20.70 6.49 1.31
C ASN A 36 -20.16 5.43 0.32
N THR A 37 -21.01 4.96 -0.59
CA THR A 37 -20.64 4.11 -1.74
C THR A 37 -19.76 4.84 -2.78
N GLY A 38 -18.84 5.70 -2.32
CA GLY A 38 -17.87 6.46 -3.09
C GLY A 38 -16.45 6.23 -2.57
N CYS A 39 -15.45 6.67 -3.35
CA CYS A 39 -14.04 6.52 -3.00
C CYS A 39 -13.66 7.46 -1.83
N ASP A 40 -13.35 6.88 -0.67
CA ASP A 40 -12.91 7.62 0.52
C ASP A 40 -11.42 8.03 0.43
N ARG A 41 -10.88 8.61 1.51
CA ARG A 41 -9.47 9.06 1.55
C ARG A 41 -8.50 7.91 1.29
N ALA A 42 -8.73 6.74 1.88
CA ALA A 42 -7.84 5.60 1.74
C ALA A 42 -7.89 5.05 0.31
N CYS A 43 -9.08 5.01 -0.29
CA CYS A 43 -9.28 4.65 -1.69
C CYS A 43 -8.50 5.59 -2.63
N LEU A 44 -8.63 6.92 -2.48
CA LEU A 44 -7.92 7.89 -3.32
C LEU A 44 -6.40 7.77 -3.15
N GLN A 45 -5.90 7.68 -1.92
CA GLN A 45 -4.49 7.51 -1.65
C GLN A 45 -3.93 6.18 -2.23
N GLY A 46 -4.72 5.12 -2.16
CA GLY A 46 -4.39 3.83 -2.78
C GLY A 46 -4.26 3.96 -4.29
N PHE A 47 -5.19 4.64 -4.94
CA PHE A 47 -5.14 4.88 -6.39
C PHE A 47 -3.91 5.71 -6.81
N VAL A 48 -3.58 6.79 -6.09
CA VAL A 48 -2.37 7.58 -6.36
C VAL A 48 -1.11 6.71 -6.24
N THR A 49 -1.06 5.84 -5.24
CA THR A 49 0.07 4.92 -5.05
C THR A 49 0.17 3.93 -6.21
N GLN A 50 -0.95 3.33 -6.62
CA GLN A 50 -1.00 2.45 -7.78
C GLN A 50 -0.59 3.17 -9.08
N TYR A 51 -0.96 4.45 -9.25
CA TYR A 51 -0.56 5.27 -10.38
C TYR A 51 0.96 5.42 -10.47
N ILE A 52 1.60 5.79 -9.36
CA ILE A 52 3.07 5.96 -9.28
C ILE A 52 3.79 4.61 -9.49
N GLU A 53 3.28 3.52 -8.92
CA GLU A 53 3.84 2.18 -9.12
C GLU A 53 3.70 1.71 -10.58
N ALA A 54 2.56 1.98 -11.21
CA ALA A 54 2.33 1.68 -12.63
C ALA A 54 3.24 2.51 -13.54
N MET A 55 3.49 3.78 -13.22
CA MET A 55 4.45 4.63 -13.92
C MET A 55 5.86 4.04 -13.85
N LEU A 56 6.33 3.68 -12.65
CA LEU A 56 7.66 3.10 -12.46
C LEU A 56 7.81 1.73 -13.13
N ALA A 57 6.74 0.95 -13.17
CA ALA A 57 6.71 -0.33 -13.87
C ALA A 57 6.59 -0.18 -15.39
N HIS A 58 6.36 1.04 -15.91
CA HIS A 58 6.03 1.32 -17.30
C HIS A 58 4.82 0.51 -17.81
N ARG A 59 3.81 0.32 -16.95
CA ARG A 59 2.64 -0.53 -17.22
C ARG A 59 1.33 0.22 -16.94
N PRO A 60 0.89 1.09 -17.84
CA PRO A 60 -0.35 1.86 -17.68
C PRO A 60 -1.60 0.97 -17.59
N GLU A 61 -1.55 -0.25 -18.15
CA GLU A 61 -2.63 -1.24 -18.09
C GLU A 61 -2.93 -1.76 -16.68
N LEU A 62 -2.05 -1.52 -15.71
CA LEU A 62 -2.30 -1.87 -14.30
C LEU A 62 -3.31 -0.94 -13.63
N LEU A 63 -3.72 0.15 -14.27
CA LEU A 63 -4.62 1.14 -13.69
C LEU A 63 -6.09 0.84 -13.99
N PRO A 64 -6.98 0.86 -12.99
CA PRO A 64 -8.42 0.61 -13.16
C PRO A 64 -9.13 1.87 -13.70
N LEU A 65 -8.77 2.30 -14.89
CA LEU A 65 -9.28 3.54 -15.47
C LEU A 65 -10.67 3.36 -16.07
N ALA A 66 -11.49 4.41 -15.94
CA ALA A 66 -12.76 4.49 -16.63
C ALA A 66 -12.56 4.52 -18.16
N PRO A 67 -13.52 4.02 -18.95
CA PRO A 67 -13.49 4.14 -20.40
C PRO A 67 -13.33 5.62 -20.83
N GLY A 68 -12.36 5.89 -21.71
CA GLY A 68 -12.10 7.24 -22.23
C GLY A 68 -11.38 8.17 -21.25
N ALA A 69 -10.71 7.64 -20.21
CA ALA A 69 -9.85 8.43 -19.35
C ALA A 69 -8.82 9.23 -20.17
N ARG A 70 -8.68 10.52 -19.86
CA ARG A 70 -7.77 11.46 -20.53
C ARG A 70 -6.53 11.66 -19.69
N PHE A 71 -5.37 11.68 -20.35
CA PHE A 71 -4.07 11.97 -19.73
C PHE A 71 -3.48 13.20 -20.41
N THR A 72 -3.00 14.14 -19.60
CA THR A 72 -2.40 15.38 -20.09
C THR A 72 -1.08 15.63 -19.37
N GLU A 73 -0.08 16.04 -20.12
CA GLU A 73 1.25 16.42 -19.64
C GLU A 73 1.61 17.76 -20.31
N ASP A 74 2.06 18.74 -19.52
CA ASP A 74 2.43 20.08 -19.99
C ASP A 74 1.43 20.71 -20.98
N CYS A 75 0.15 20.69 -20.60
CA CYS A 75 -0.97 21.21 -21.40
C CYS A 75 -1.26 20.45 -22.72
N ASN A 76 -0.58 19.32 -22.99
CA ASN A 76 -0.83 18.48 -24.15
C ASN A 76 -1.58 17.21 -23.74
N GLU A 77 -2.58 16.80 -24.53
CA GLU A 77 -3.22 15.50 -24.36
C GLU A 77 -2.38 14.41 -25.01
N LEU A 78 -2.02 13.39 -24.21
CA LEU A 78 -1.19 12.27 -24.61
C LEU A 78 -1.91 10.95 -24.35
N LYS A 79 -1.43 9.87 -24.97
CA LYS A 79 -1.83 8.52 -24.57
C LYS A 79 -1.16 8.19 -23.24
N LEU A 80 -1.89 7.56 -22.33
CA LEU A 80 -1.30 7.10 -21.08
C LEU A 80 -0.17 6.09 -21.37
N GLY A 81 0.97 6.23 -20.68
CA GLY A 81 2.19 5.49 -20.98
C GLY A 81 3.15 6.21 -21.95
N GLU A 82 2.77 7.37 -22.46
CA GLU A 82 3.66 8.29 -23.21
C GLU A 82 4.22 9.41 -22.30
N GLY A 83 5.10 10.25 -22.83
CA GLY A 83 5.70 11.36 -22.09
C GLY A 83 6.62 10.86 -20.98
N LEU A 84 6.51 11.48 -19.81
CA LEU A 84 7.30 11.17 -18.62
C LEU A 84 7.22 9.67 -18.23
N TRP A 85 6.11 9.00 -18.54
CA TRP A 85 5.96 7.56 -18.32
C TRP A 85 7.06 6.71 -18.94
N LYS A 86 7.66 7.13 -20.07
CA LYS A 86 8.70 6.34 -20.77
C LYS A 86 10.08 6.50 -20.17
N GLY A 87 10.36 7.66 -19.55
CA GLY A 87 11.68 8.01 -19.05
C GLY A 87 11.84 7.89 -17.53
N ILE A 88 10.74 7.78 -16.78
CA ILE A 88 10.79 7.58 -15.32
C ILE A 88 11.68 6.39 -14.98
N SER A 89 12.65 6.66 -14.13
CA SER A 89 13.59 5.67 -13.62
C SER A 89 13.43 5.44 -12.13
N ARG A 90 12.95 6.46 -11.41
CA ARG A 90 12.78 6.43 -9.95
C ARG A 90 11.86 7.56 -9.47
N PHE A 91 11.28 7.36 -8.29
CA PHE A 91 10.70 8.41 -7.45
C PHE A 91 11.56 8.58 -6.19
N ARG A 92 11.81 9.82 -5.78
CA ARG A 92 12.52 10.12 -4.51
C ARG A 92 11.60 9.91 -3.31
N ASP A 93 12.20 9.88 -2.12
CA ASP A 93 11.49 9.60 -0.85
C ASP A 93 10.51 10.73 -0.47
N TYR A 94 10.64 11.92 -1.03
CA TYR A 94 9.70 13.02 -0.81
C TYR A 94 8.44 12.82 -1.66
N ARG A 95 7.30 12.72 -0.97
CA ARG A 95 5.96 12.75 -1.56
C ARG A 95 4.98 13.40 -0.59
N ARG A 96 4.16 14.30 -1.10
CA ARG A 96 3.04 14.92 -0.39
C ARG A 96 1.77 14.83 -1.23
N ASP A 97 0.79 14.10 -0.71
CA ASP A 97 -0.52 13.97 -1.35
C ASP A 97 -1.55 14.90 -0.71
N ILE A 98 -2.24 15.67 -1.53
CA ILE A 98 -3.43 16.44 -1.15
C ILE A 98 -4.63 15.67 -1.69
N ILE A 99 -5.43 15.10 -0.78
CA ILE A 99 -6.60 14.27 -1.12
C ILE A 99 -7.89 15.03 -0.83
N ASP A 100 -8.65 15.34 -1.88
CA ASP A 100 -9.99 15.94 -1.80
C ASP A 100 -11.07 14.87 -1.98
N VAL A 101 -11.51 14.32 -0.85
CA VAL A 101 -12.59 13.32 -0.79
C VAL A 101 -13.93 13.90 -1.26
N ARG A 102 -14.16 15.21 -1.12
CA ARG A 102 -15.44 15.82 -1.51
C ARG A 102 -15.56 15.92 -3.03
N GLN A 103 -14.46 16.25 -3.71
CA GLN A 103 -14.41 16.33 -5.17
C GLN A 103 -13.97 15.01 -5.84
N GLY A 104 -13.45 14.04 -5.07
CA GLY A 104 -12.96 12.77 -5.59
C GLY A 104 -11.62 12.88 -6.33
N GLY A 105 -10.81 13.88 -5.97
CA GLY A 105 -9.54 14.20 -6.65
C GLY A 105 -8.33 14.10 -5.72
N ALA A 106 -7.15 13.99 -6.33
CA ALA A 106 -5.88 14.01 -5.62
C ALA A 106 -4.83 14.80 -6.43
N VAL A 107 -3.94 15.48 -5.71
CA VAL A 107 -2.73 16.10 -6.27
C VAL A 107 -1.55 15.57 -5.48
N SER A 108 -0.48 15.19 -6.18
CA SER A 108 0.76 14.73 -5.55
C SER A 108 1.89 15.68 -5.90
N ASP A 109 2.61 16.13 -4.88
CA ASP A 109 3.87 16.87 -4.99
C ASP A 109 5.00 15.91 -4.60
N LEU A 110 5.79 15.52 -5.58
CA LEU A 110 6.85 14.50 -5.47
C LEU A 110 7.96 14.82 -6.47
N VAL A 111 9.10 14.14 -6.34
CA VAL A 111 10.22 14.28 -7.29
C VAL A 111 10.42 12.96 -8.01
N ALA A 112 10.30 12.99 -9.33
CA ALA A 112 10.65 11.87 -10.20
C ALA A 112 12.06 12.07 -10.76
N GLU A 113 12.66 11.00 -11.30
CA GLU A 113 13.94 11.04 -11.97
C GLU A 113 13.84 10.39 -13.35
N GLU A 114 14.41 11.04 -14.36
CA GLU A 114 14.70 10.44 -15.67
C GLU A 114 16.21 10.17 -15.75
N GLY A 115 16.59 8.89 -15.65
CA GLY A 115 17.99 8.50 -15.44
C GLY A 115 18.49 8.90 -14.04
N SER A 116 19.26 9.99 -13.96
CA SER A 116 19.76 10.57 -12.70
C SER A 116 19.31 12.01 -12.47
N GLU A 117 18.56 12.59 -13.41
CA GLU A 117 18.16 13.98 -13.36
C GLU A 117 16.75 14.11 -12.76
N PRO A 118 16.54 15.01 -11.79
CA PRO A 118 15.22 15.27 -11.24
C PRO A 118 14.33 16.01 -12.25
N VAL A 119 13.06 15.63 -12.30
CA VAL A 119 12.00 16.27 -13.10
C VAL A 119 10.76 16.56 -12.29
#